data_AF-A0A2S6WJG8-F1
#
_entry.id   AF-A0A2S6WJG8-F1
#
_cell.length_a   1.000
_cell.length_b   1.000
_cell.length_c   1.000
_cell.angle_alpha   90.00
_cell.angle_beta   90.00
_cell.angle_gamma   90.00
#
_symmetry.space_group_name_H-M   'P 1'
#
loop_
_entity.id
_entity.type
_entity.pdbx_description
1 polymer ?
#
loop_
_entity_poly.entity_id
_entity_poly.type
_entity_poly.pdbx_seq_one_letter_code
_entity_poly.pdbx_strand_id
1 'polypeptide(L)'
;MSEETITEDPTPVLDRPAPGPAGAAVDPGVDADGLLDLSAHTRSRRAVAAAFTAQGVERVRERCRRMLAELVDELLQDGPPADLTEAVLSPFPSAVICELMGVPPADRQGMHAWTRLILSSSHGAEAGEKARREMGAYFSDLIGLREGSTGEDVAALLGAAVGREEVTLDEAVSLAVLLRIGGEAVTDQSVRLFYVLLTRPDLAERLRAEPETRPRAVDELLRRLPHRDADDFPEPGTSYLGCGTNPHVSFGLGPHHWPGGLPARMVSELLVEALLDGVPGLRLSVPADELPLRAGTRPRGPESLPVTW
;
A
#
# COMPACT_ATOMS: atom_id res chain seq x y z
N MET A 1 -33.02 16.34 59.02
CA MET A 1 -33.23 17.13 57.79
C MET A 1 -32.05 16.83 56.89
N SER A 2 -31.99 15.62 56.34
CA SER A 2 -32.55 15.17 55.06
C SER A 2 -31.37 14.99 54.10
N GLU A 3 -30.87 13.75 54.07
CA GLU A 3 -30.02 13.22 53.01
C GLU A 3 -30.84 13.21 51.71
N GLU A 4 -30.29 13.80 50.65
CA GLU A 4 -30.86 13.70 49.30
C GLU A 4 -29.98 12.74 48.50
N THR A 5 -30.41 11.48 48.50
CA THR A 5 -29.90 10.40 47.67
C THR A 5 -30.23 10.70 46.22
N ILE A 6 -29.23 11.06 45.41
CA ILE A 6 -29.35 11.03 43.95
C ILE A 6 -29.10 9.59 43.51
N THR A 7 -30.19 8.89 43.22
CA THR A 7 -30.21 7.58 42.60
C THR A 7 -29.72 7.73 41.14
N GLU A 8 -28.50 7.27 40.84
CA GLU A 8 -28.06 7.05 39.46
C GLU A 8 -28.81 5.83 38.90
N ASP A 9 -29.66 6.09 37.92
CA ASP A 9 -30.35 5.10 37.11
C ASP A 9 -29.36 4.47 36.11
N PRO A 10 -29.09 3.14 36.16
CA PRO A 10 -28.16 2.50 35.24
C PRO A 10 -28.91 2.13 33.95
N THR A 11 -29.16 3.11 33.09
CA THR A 11 -29.59 2.81 31.72
C THR A 11 -28.36 2.51 30.85
N PRO A 12 -28.35 1.39 30.10
CA PRO A 12 -27.21 1.01 29.28
C PRO A 12 -26.99 2.01 28.16
N VAL A 13 -25.76 2.51 28.06
CA VAL A 13 -25.27 3.32 26.94
C VAL A 13 -25.21 2.44 25.69
N LEU A 14 -26.36 2.23 25.05
CA LEU A 14 -26.47 1.40 23.84
C LEU A 14 -27.15 2.10 22.65
N ASP A 15 -27.46 3.40 22.74
CA ASP A 15 -28.16 4.12 21.66
C ASP A 15 -27.52 5.46 21.24
N ARG A 16 -26.20 5.62 21.41
CA ARG A 16 -25.50 6.69 20.69
C ARG A 16 -25.11 6.17 19.30
N PRO A 17 -25.60 6.78 18.19
CA PRO A 17 -25.09 6.46 16.88
C PRO A 17 -23.57 6.68 16.89
N ALA A 18 -22.83 5.69 16.38
CA ALA A 18 -21.39 5.80 16.20
C ALA A 18 -21.09 7.11 15.44
N PRO A 19 -20.03 7.87 15.82
CA PRO A 19 -19.58 8.95 14.96
C PRO A 19 -19.32 8.34 13.59
N GLY A 20 -20.05 8.82 12.58
CA GLY A 20 -19.88 8.41 11.19
C GLY A 20 -18.42 8.60 10.77
N PRO A 21 -17.94 7.86 9.75
CA PRO A 21 -16.54 7.92 9.34
C PRO A 21 -16.15 9.38 9.11
N ALA A 22 -15.17 9.84 9.90
CA ALA A 22 -14.61 11.16 9.76
C ALA A 22 -14.00 11.29 8.35
N GLY A 23 -14.64 12.11 7.52
CA GLY A 23 -14.08 12.68 6.29
C GLY A 23 -13.35 11.71 5.37
N ALA A 24 -14.02 10.69 4.85
CA ALA A 24 -13.59 10.11 3.58
C ALA A 24 -13.76 11.19 2.50
N ALA A 25 -12.65 11.61 1.90
CA ALA A 25 -12.66 12.53 0.77
C ALA A 25 -13.66 12.05 -0.30
N VAL A 26 -14.49 12.98 -0.78
CA VAL A 26 -15.37 12.74 -1.92
C VAL A 26 -14.51 12.33 -3.11
N ASP A 27 -14.84 11.19 -3.71
CA ASP A 27 -14.17 10.62 -4.88
C ASP A 27 -14.33 11.61 -6.06
N PRO A 28 -13.24 12.05 -6.72
CA PRO A 28 -13.34 12.90 -7.90
C PRO A 28 -14.00 12.10 -9.03
N GLY A 29 -15.29 12.34 -9.23
CA GLY A 29 -16.16 11.60 -10.14
C GLY A 29 -17.60 11.45 -9.66
N VAL A 30 -17.93 11.95 -8.46
CA VAL A 30 -19.29 11.97 -7.94
C VAL A 30 -20.08 13.10 -8.61
N ASP A 31 -21.04 12.72 -9.46
CA ASP A 31 -21.98 13.66 -10.07
C ASP A 31 -22.90 14.27 -9.01
N ALA A 32 -23.68 15.30 -9.37
CA ALA A 32 -24.54 16.06 -8.46
C ALA A 32 -25.52 15.21 -7.61
N ASP A 33 -25.76 13.95 -8.01
CA ASP A 33 -26.63 12.97 -7.34
C ASP A 33 -25.89 11.99 -6.41
N GLY A 34 -24.58 12.14 -6.17
CA GLY A 34 -23.85 11.25 -5.27
C GLY A 34 -23.41 9.91 -5.89
N LEU A 35 -23.61 9.75 -7.19
CA LEU A 35 -23.23 8.57 -7.96
C LEU A 35 -21.95 8.85 -8.77
N LEU A 36 -20.98 7.94 -8.71
CA LEU A 36 -19.80 8.00 -9.59
C LEU A 36 -20.23 7.91 -11.05
N ASP A 37 -19.74 8.80 -11.93
CA ASP A 37 -19.86 8.60 -13.38
C ASP A 37 -19.08 7.33 -13.76
N LEU A 38 -19.80 6.21 -13.81
CA LEU A 38 -19.26 4.90 -14.18
C LEU A 38 -18.63 4.91 -15.58
N SER A 39 -19.05 5.82 -16.47
CA SER A 39 -18.48 6.01 -17.80
C SER A 39 -17.09 6.65 -17.70
N ALA A 40 -16.95 7.80 -17.02
CA ALA A 40 -15.66 8.43 -16.75
C ALA A 40 -14.69 7.51 -16.01
N HIS A 41 -15.17 6.83 -14.98
CA HIS A 41 -14.38 5.85 -14.22
C HIS A 41 -13.87 4.72 -15.13
N THR A 42 -14.71 4.20 -16.03
CA THR A 42 -14.32 3.12 -16.96
C THR A 42 -13.30 3.60 -17.99
N ARG A 43 -13.47 4.82 -18.55
CA ARG A 43 -12.53 5.40 -19.53
C ARG A 43 -11.14 5.61 -18.91
N SER A 44 -11.09 6.30 -17.77
CA SER A 44 -9.83 6.63 -17.08
C SER A 44 -9.06 5.37 -16.66
N ARG A 45 -9.75 4.35 -16.12
CA ARG A 45 -9.12 3.07 -15.80
C ARG A 45 -8.59 2.33 -17.02
N ARG A 46 -9.32 2.37 -18.15
CA ARG A 46 -8.88 1.71 -19.38
C ARG A 46 -7.57 2.32 -19.90
N ALA A 47 -7.40 3.64 -19.79
CA ALA A 47 -6.20 4.33 -20.26
C ALA A 47 -4.92 3.79 -19.61
N VAL A 48 -4.96 3.44 -18.33
CA VAL A 48 -3.79 2.99 -17.55
C VAL A 48 -3.68 1.48 -17.40
N ALA A 49 -4.72 0.72 -17.78
CA ALA A 49 -4.82 -0.71 -17.49
C ALA A 49 -3.60 -1.52 -17.96
N ALA A 50 -3.02 -1.16 -19.10
CA ALA A 50 -1.84 -1.83 -19.67
C ALA A 50 -0.66 -1.89 -18.69
N ALA A 51 -0.40 -0.80 -17.94
CA ALA A 51 0.69 -0.71 -16.97
C ALA A 51 0.49 -1.66 -15.76
N PHE A 52 -0.74 -2.04 -15.47
CA PHE A 52 -1.10 -2.89 -14.33
C PHE A 52 -1.40 -4.35 -14.73
N THR A 53 -1.16 -4.73 -15.99
CA THR A 53 -1.22 -6.14 -16.43
C THR A 53 0.01 -6.92 -15.99
N ALA A 54 -0.04 -8.26 -16.09
CA ALA A 54 1.12 -9.10 -15.78
C ALA A 54 2.35 -8.70 -16.63
N GLN A 55 2.13 -8.40 -17.91
CA GLN A 55 3.19 -7.92 -18.81
C GLN A 55 3.69 -6.52 -18.41
N GLY A 56 2.78 -5.61 -18.04
CA GLY A 56 3.14 -4.24 -17.62
C GLY A 56 3.99 -4.22 -16.35
N VAL A 57 3.66 -5.07 -15.38
CA VAL A 57 4.40 -5.23 -14.13
C VAL A 57 5.73 -5.93 -14.35
N GLU A 58 5.76 -7.00 -15.17
CA GLU A 58 6.99 -7.73 -15.45
C GLU A 58 8.06 -6.85 -16.11
N ARG A 59 7.65 -5.88 -16.94
CA ARG A 59 8.54 -4.91 -17.58
C ARG A 59 9.40 -4.11 -16.58
N VAL A 60 8.86 -3.78 -15.40
CA VAL A 60 9.59 -3.01 -14.38
C VAL A 60 10.31 -3.89 -13.37
N ARG A 61 10.12 -5.21 -13.41
CA ARG A 61 10.60 -6.14 -12.37
C ARG A 61 12.10 -6.06 -12.12
N GLU A 62 12.90 -6.08 -13.18
CA GLU A 62 14.37 -6.04 -13.06
C GLU A 62 14.87 -4.69 -12.54
N ARG A 63 14.19 -3.60 -12.88
CA ARG A 63 14.48 -2.28 -12.29
C ARG A 63 14.14 -2.28 -10.80
N CYS A 64 12.99 -2.83 -10.42
CA CYS A 64 12.58 -2.95 -9.02
C CYS A 64 13.52 -3.83 -8.20
N ARG A 65 13.96 -4.96 -8.74
CA ARG A 65 14.95 -5.84 -8.09
C ARG A 65 16.24 -5.08 -7.78
N ARG A 66 16.75 -4.27 -8.70
CA ARG A 66 17.95 -3.43 -8.46
C ARG A 66 17.73 -2.38 -7.37
N MET A 67 16.59 -1.68 -7.39
CA MET A 67 16.26 -0.71 -6.32
C MET A 67 16.19 -1.39 -4.95
N LEU A 68 15.65 -2.61 -4.88
CA LEU A 68 15.59 -3.37 -3.64
C LEU A 68 16.98 -3.83 -3.18
N ALA A 69 17.82 -4.30 -4.11
CA ALA A 69 19.18 -4.69 -3.79
C ALA A 69 19.97 -3.52 -3.19
N GLU A 70 19.82 -2.31 -3.74
CA GLU A 70 20.43 -1.08 -3.19
C GLU A 70 19.97 -0.83 -1.74
N LEU A 71 18.67 -0.92 -1.45
CA LEU A 71 18.13 -0.76 -0.09
C LEU A 71 18.60 -1.84 0.90
N VAL A 72 18.73 -3.09 0.44
CA VAL A 72 19.24 -4.19 1.27
C VAL A 72 20.74 -4.04 1.52
N ASP A 73 21.52 -3.62 0.52
CA ASP A 73 22.94 -3.34 0.68
C ASP A 73 23.18 -2.20 1.69
N GLU A 74 22.38 -1.12 1.63
CA GLU A 74 22.41 -0.02 2.62
C GLU A 74 22.07 -0.53 4.03
N LEU A 75 20.99 -1.32 4.17
CA LEU A 75 20.62 -1.95 5.45
C LEU A 75 21.77 -2.78 6.05
N LEU A 76 22.45 -3.58 5.24
CA LEU A 76 23.57 -4.42 5.68
C LEU A 76 24.81 -3.59 6.04
N GLN A 77 25.07 -2.49 5.31
CA GLN A 77 26.20 -1.60 5.55
C GLN A 77 26.05 -0.81 6.86
N ASP A 78 24.84 -0.34 7.18
CA ASP A 78 24.56 0.38 8.43
C ASP A 78 24.65 -0.53 9.66
N GLY A 79 24.39 -1.84 9.47
CA GLY A 79 24.51 -2.87 10.50
C GLY A 79 23.32 -2.90 11.48
N PRO A 80 23.20 -3.97 12.28
CA PRO A 80 22.10 -4.09 13.25
C PRO A 80 22.38 -3.29 14.54
N PRO A 81 21.34 -2.85 15.27
CA PRO A 81 19.90 -3.02 14.97
C PRO A 81 19.39 -1.98 13.97
N ALA A 82 18.34 -2.34 13.23
CA ALA A 82 17.67 -1.44 12.29
C ALA A 82 16.14 -1.59 12.35
N ASP A 83 15.40 -0.59 11.89
CA ASP A 83 13.97 -0.73 11.62
C ASP A 83 13.75 -1.13 10.16
N LEU A 84 13.30 -2.37 9.94
CA LEU A 84 13.05 -2.91 8.60
C LEU A 84 11.97 -2.12 7.85
N THR A 85 11.00 -1.55 8.58
CA THR A 85 9.93 -0.75 7.97
C THR A 85 10.49 0.53 7.35
N GLU A 86 11.31 1.27 8.11
CA GLU A 86 11.94 2.51 7.65
C GLU A 86 12.98 2.25 6.56
N ALA A 87 13.84 1.24 6.76
CA ALA A 87 14.96 0.97 5.86
C ALA A 87 14.53 0.37 4.51
N VAL A 88 13.51 -0.50 4.49
CA VAL A 88 13.17 -1.28 3.27
C VAL A 88 11.67 -1.26 2.95
N LEU A 89 10.80 -1.62 3.90
CA LEU A 89 9.40 -1.92 3.58
C LEU A 89 8.55 -0.70 3.23
N SER A 90 8.94 0.51 3.64
CA SER A 90 8.33 1.78 3.21
C SER A 90 8.97 2.36 1.94
N PRO A 91 10.31 2.52 1.84
CA PRO A 91 10.92 3.11 0.65
C PRO A 91 10.72 2.26 -0.61
N PHE A 92 10.77 0.93 -0.50
CA PHE A 92 10.70 0.06 -1.68
C PHE A 92 9.34 0.13 -2.41
N PRO A 93 8.17 -0.12 -1.80
CA PRO A 93 6.88 -0.02 -2.50
C PRO A 93 6.62 1.38 -3.05
N SER A 94 7.04 2.42 -2.32
CA SER A 94 6.98 3.81 -2.78
C SER A 94 7.81 4.04 -4.06
N ALA A 95 9.03 3.49 -4.11
CA ALA A 95 9.87 3.56 -5.30
C ALA A 95 9.26 2.79 -6.49
N VAL A 96 8.67 1.63 -6.24
CA VAL A 96 8.01 0.81 -7.28
C VAL A 96 6.82 1.52 -7.90
N ILE A 97 5.92 2.12 -7.09
CA ILE A 97 4.79 2.87 -7.65
C ILE A 97 5.29 4.11 -8.40
N CYS A 98 6.33 4.80 -7.92
CA CYS A 98 6.93 5.92 -8.65
C CYS A 98 7.49 5.49 -10.02
N GLU A 99 8.15 4.33 -10.10
CA GLU A 99 8.64 3.75 -11.35
C GLU A 99 7.49 3.45 -12.33
N LEU A 100 6.43 2.76 -11.87
CA LEU A 100 5.24 2.50 -12.68
C LEU A 100 4.56 3.79 -13.16
N MET A 101 4.55 4.81 -12.29
CA MET A 101 3.94 6.10 -12.59
C MET A 101 4.74 6.95 -13.59
N GLY A 102 6.00 6.60 -13.85
CA GLY A 102 6.90 7.42 -14.68
C GLY A 102 7.48 8.63 -13.93
N VAL A 103 7.49 8.59 -12.60
CA VAL A 103 8.06 9.65 -11.75
C VAL A 103 9.60 9.54 -11.76
N PRO A 104 10.33 10.62 -12.15
CA PRO A 104 11.78 10.63 -12.15
C PRO A 104 12.37 10.36 -10.76
N PRO A 105 13.56 9.72 -10.66
CA PRO A 105 14.18 9.42 -9.37
C PRO A 105 14.35 10.62 -8.44
N ALA A 106 14.66 11.81 -8.98
CA ALA A 106 14.87 13.03 -8.20
C ALA A 106 13.62 13.48 -7.43
N ASP A 107 12.42 13.12 -7.89
CA ASP A 107 11.15 13.63 -7.35
C ASP A 107 10.51 12.64 -6.35
N ARG A 108 11.05 11.42 -6.22
CA ARG A 108 10.45 10.33 -5.42
C ARG A 108 10.35 10.66 -3.94
N GLN A 109 11.37 11.33 -3.39
CA GLN A 109 11.37 11.75 -1.99
C GLN A 109 10.24 12.76 -1.72
N GLY A 110 10.03 13.70 -2.64
CA GLY A 110 8.91 14.65 -2.58
C GLY A 110 7.55 13.95 -2.61
N MET A 111 7.39 12.94 -3.49
CA MET A 111 6.15 12.17 -3.55
C MET A 111 5.83 11.46 -2.22
N HIS A 112 6.83 10.84 -1.59
CA HIS A 112 6.65 10.15 -0.32
C HIS A 112 6.22 11.12 0.79
N ALA A 113 6.86 12.30 0.86
CA ALA A 113 6.50 13.34 1.81
C ALA A 113 5.05 13.81 1.63
N TRP A 114 4.60 14.08 0.40
CA TRP A 114 3.22 14.45 0.14
C TRP A 114 2.24 13.33 0.50
N THR A 115 2.53 12.07 0.16
CA THR A 115 1.67 10.93 0.52
C THR A 115 1.47 10.82 2.03
N ARG A 116 2.55 10.99 2.83
CA ARG A 116 2.45 10.97 4.30
C ARG A 116 1.55 12.07 4.84
N LEU A 117 1.65 13.29 4.30
CA LEU A 117 0.79 14.41 4.71
C LEU A 117 -0.68 14.18 4.33
N ILE A 118 -0.94 13.60 3.16
CA ILE A 118 -2.30 13.31 2.68
C ILE A 118 -2.99 12.27 3.55
N LEU A 119 -2.25 11.24 3.99
CA LEU A 119 -2.79 10.12 4.76
C LEU A 119 -2.76 10.35 6.28
N SER A 120 -2.01 11.35 6.75
CA SER A 120 -1.90 11.64 8.17
C SER A 120 -3.13 12.37 8.71
N SER A 121 -3.70 11.83 9.80
CA SER A 121 -4.74 12.50 10.58
C SER A 121 -4.18 13.51 11.59
N SER A 122 -2.87 13.51 11.86
CA SER A 122 -2.24 14.32 12.92
C SER A 122 -1.77 15.70 12.48
N HIS A 123 -1.59 15.94 11.17
CA HIS A 123 -1.09 17.22 10.63
C HIS A 123 -2.21 18.21 10.27
N GLY A 124 -3.46 17.88 10.58
CA GLY A 124 -4.64 18.69 10.27
C GLY A 124 -5.08 18.59 8.80
N ALA A 125 -6.37 18.77 8.55
CA ALA A 125 -6.97 18.61 7.22
C ALA A 125 -6.36 19.56 6.16
N GLU A 126 -5.90 20.74 6.56
CA GLU A 126 -5.34 21.74 5.66
C GLU A 126 -3.98 21.33 5.06
N ALA A 127 -3.11 20.69 5.86
CA ALA A 127 -1.80 20.23 5.39
C ALA A 127 -1.95 19.11 4.35
N GLY A 128 -2.85 18.15 4.61
CA GLY A 128 -3.16 17.06 3.67
C GLY A 128 -3.77 17.58 2.36
N GLU A 129 -4.66 18.58 2.44
CA GLU A 129 -5.25 19.19 1.25
C GLU A 129 -4.21 19.96 0.42
N LYS A 130 -3.31 20.71 1.09
CA LYS A 130 -2.19 21.40 0.41
C LYS A 130 -1.28 20.40 -0.30
N ALA A 131 -0.88 19.32 0.37
CA ALA A 131 -0.07 18.27 -0.22
C ALA A 131 -0.76 17.59 -1.42
N ARG A 132 -2.08 17.37 -1.35
CA ARG A 132 -2.85 16.83 -2.47
C ARG A 132 -2.85 17.77 -3.67
N ARG A 133 -3.04 19.07 -3.46
CA ARG A 133 -2.99 20.08 -4.54
C ARG A 133 -1.60 20.16 -5.17
N GLU A 134 -0.53 20.14 -4.38
CA GLU A 134 0.85 20.15 -4.88
C GLU A 134 1.17 18.89 -5.70
N MET A 135 0.75 17.71 -5.22
CA MET A 135 0.88 16.47 -5.98
C MET A 135 0.06 16.49 -7.28
N GLY A 136 -1.15 17.06 -7.24
CA GLY A 136 -1.98 17.26 -8.43
C GLY A 136 -1.33 18.17 -9.47
N ALA A 137 -0.78 19.31 -9.05
CA ALA A 137 -0.05 20.21 -9.92
C ALA A 137 1.17 19.52 -10.57
N TYR A 138 1.93 18.75 -9.79
CA TYR A 138 3.05 17.97 -10.32
C TYR A 138 2.60 16.96 -11.39
N PHE A 139 1.53 16.19 -11.14
CA PHE A 139 1.03 15.24 -12.13
C PHE A 139 0.44 15.94 -13.36
N SER A 140 -0.17 17.12 -13.20
CA SER A 140 -0.62 17.94 -14.34
C SER A 140 0.54 18.27 -15.26
N ASP A 141 1.65 18.75 -14.72
CA ASP A 141 2.86 19.06 -15.50
C ASP A 141 3.45 17.81 -16.14
N LEU A 142 3.59 16.73 -15.37
CA LEU A 142 4.17 15.47 -15.85
C LEU A 142 3.34 14.84 -16.98
N ILE A 143 2.02 14.83 -16.87
CA ILE A 143 1.10 14.29 -17.88
C ILE A 143 1.06 15.19 -19.12
N GLY A 144 1.00 16.52 -18.93
CA GLY A 144 0.99 17.49 -20.03
C GLY A 144 2.24 17.41 -20.92
N LEU A 145 3.41 17.10 -20.34
CA LEU A 145 4.65 16.86 -21.10
C LEU A 145 4.63 15.57 -21.95
N ARG A 146 3.57 14.75 -21.88
CA ARG A 146 3.51 13.40 -22.44
C ARG A 146 2.35 13.18 -23.42
N GLU A 147 1.69 14.24 -23.90
CA GLU A 147 0.54 14.13 -24.81
C GLU A 147 0.79 13.30 -26.09
N GLY A 148 2.01 13.35 -26.63
CA GLY A 148 2.42 12.56 -27.80
C GLY A 148 3.33 11.36 -27.48
N SER A 149 3.40 10.94 -26.22
CA SER A 149 4.32 9.89 -25.77
C SER A 149 3.91 8.50 -26.26
N THR A 150 4.89 7.66 -26.57
CA THR A 150 4.71 6.20 -26.77
C THR A 150 5.24 5.40 -25.56
N GLY A 151 5.50 6.07 -24.44
CA GLY A 151 5.89 5.43 -23.20
C GLY A 151 4.79 4.55 -22.63
N GLU A 152 5.18 3.55 -21.85
CA GLU A 152 4.27 2.56 -21.28
C GLU A 152 4.07 2.75 -19.75
N ASP A 153 4.73 3.75 -19.16
CA ASP A 153 4.44 4.21 -17.79
C ASP A 153 3.10 4.95 -17.71
N VAL A 154 2.52 5.04 -16.51
CA VAL A 154 1.17 5.59 -16.32
C VAL A 154 1.08 7.05 -16.77
N ALA A 155 2.07 7.89 -16.49
CA ALA A 155 2.04 9.29 -16.94
C ALA A 155 2.07 9.39 -18.48
N ALA A 156 2.85 8.55 -19.16
CA ALA A 156 2.85 8.47 -20.61
C ALA A 156 1.51 7.99 -21.20
N LEU A 157 0.93 6.94 -20.61
CA LEU A 157 -0.38 6.42 -21.03
C LEU A 157 -1.50 7.45 -20.84
N LEU A 158 -1.51 8.14 -19.70
CA LEU A 158 -2.44 9.23 -19.41
C LEU A 158 -2.25 10.40 -20.36
N GLY A 159 -1.01 10.85 -20.58
CA GLY A 159 -0.70 11.91 -21.52
C GLY A 159 -1.20 11.58 -22.92
N ALA A 160 -0.89 10.38 -23.43
CA ALA A 160 -1.36 9.93 -24.74
C ALA A 160 -2.90 9.86 -24.83
N ALA A 161 -3.59 9.48 -23.76
CA ALA A 161 -5.05 9.47 -23.72
C ALA A 161 -5.65 10.89 -23.71
N VAL A 162 -5.02 11.84 -23.00
CA VAL A 162 -5.37 13.27 -23.03
C VAL A 162 -5.17 13.84 -24.44
N GLY A 163 -4.03 13.57 -25.09
CA GLY A 163 -3.75 14.02 -26.46
C GLY A 163 -4.69 13.44 -27.51
N ARG A 164 -5.36 12.31 -27.23
CA ARG A 164 -6.41 11.71 -28.08
C ARG A 164 -7.82 12.12 -27.68
N GLU A 165 -7.98 13.02 -26.71
CA GLU A 165 -9.27 13.48 -26.17
C GLU A 165 -10.13 12.32 -25.59
N GLU A 166 -9.50 11.23 -25.13
CA GLU A 166 -10.18 10.07 -24.54
C GLU A 166 -10.53 10.30 -23.07
N VAL A 167 -9.72 11.11 -22.39
CA VAL A 167 -9.87 11.58 -21.01
C VAL A 167 -9.45 13.04 -20.93
N THR A 168 -10.05 13.79 -20.01
CA THR A 168 -9.61 15.15 -19.68
C THR A 168 -8.34 15.11 -18.83
N LEU A 169 -7.58 16.21 -18.82
CA LEU A 169 -6.40 16.35 -17.96
C LEU A 169 -6.77 16.23 -16.47
N ASP A 170 -7.93 16.75 -16.06
CA ASP A 170 -8.40 16.68 -14.67
C ASP A 170 -8.74 15.24 -14.23
N GLU A 171 -9.42 14.47 -15.09
CA GLU A 171 -9.66 13.03 -14.88
C GLU A 171 -8.33 12.26 -14.77
N ALA A 172 -7.37 12.58 -15.65
CA ALA A 172 -6.06 11.95 -15.67
C ALA A 172 -5.24 12.24 -14.40
N VAL A 173 -5.18 13.50 -13.97
CA VAL A 173 -4.50 13.93 -12.75
C VAL A 173 -5.14 13.30 -11.51
N SER A 174 -6.47 13.31 -11.44
CA SER A 174 -7.22 12.70 -10.34
C SER A 174 -6.91 11.22 -10.20
N LEU A 175 -6.89 10.47 -11.32
CA LEU A 175 -6.52 9.07 -11.33
C LEU A 175 -5.05 8.85 -10.93
N ALA A 176 -4.12 9.68 -11.42
CA ALA A 176 -2.70 9.58 -11.08
C ALA A 176 -2.44 9.77 -9.57
N VAL A 177 -3.08 10.77 -8.97
CA VAL A 177 -3.02 11.03 -7.52
C VAL A 177 -3.60 9.84 -6.74
N LEU A 178 -4.75 9.30 -7.14
CA LEU A 178 -5.37 8.15 -6.49
C LEU A 178 -4.46 6.90 -6.55
N LEU A 179 -3.90 6.60 -7.72
CA LEU A 179 -2.97 5.48 -7.90
C LEU A 179 -1.72 5.65 -7.03
N ARG A 180 -1.17 6.87 -6.96
CA ARG A 180 0.03 7.16 -6.17
C ARG A 180 -0.20 6.97 -4.68
N ILE A 181 -1.34 7.46 -4.15
CA ILE A 181 -1.71 7.31 -2.74
C ILE A 181 -2.02 5.84 -2.42
N GLY A 182 -2.69 5.14 -3.33
CA GLY A 182 -3.04 3.72 -3.16
C GLY A 182 -1.82 2.80 -2.97
N GLY A 183 -0.63 3.20 -3.45
CA GLY A 183 0.62 2.47 -3.22
C GLY A 183 0.97 2.25 -1.74
N GLU A 184 0.51 3.11 -0.83
CA GLU A 184 0.79 2.97 0.62
C GLU A 184 0.18 1.69 1.22
N ALA A 185 -0.91 1.17 0.64
CA ALA A 185 -1.49 -0.09 1.07
C ALA A 185 -0.50 -1.26 0.94
N VAL A 186 0.45 -1.19 0.00
CA VAL A 186 1.50 -2.19 -0.20
C VAL A 186 2.54 -2.14 0.91
N THR A 187 2.87 -0.95 1.41
CA THR A 187 3.75 -0.76 2.57
C THR A 187 3.17 -1.49 3.79
N ASP A 188 1.91 -1.20 4.12
CA ASP A 188 1.22 -1.83 5.26
C ASP A 188 1.18 -3.36 5.13
N GLN A 189 0.84 -3.85 3.93
CA GLN A 189 0.85 -5.28 3.66
C GLN A 189 2.24 -5.91 3.78
N SER A 190 3.28 -5.23 3.32
CA SER A 190 4.66 -5.72 3.41
C SER A 190 5.10 -5.83 4.87
N VAL A 191 4.77 -4.84 5.70
CA VAL A 191 5.01 -4.87 7.14
C VAL A 191 4.29 -6.04 7.80
N ARG A 192 3.01 -6.26 7.49
CA ARG A 192 2.24 -7.40 8.04
C ARG A 192 2.79 -8.75 7.58
N LEU A 193 3.21 -8.85 6.32
CA LEU A 193 3.84 -10.05 5.77
C LEU A 193 5.12 -10.39 6.54
N PHE A 194 6.01 -9.41 6.73
CA PHE A 194 7.27 -9.64 7.45
C PHE A 194 7.07 -9.85 8.94
N TYR A 195 6.07 -9.22 9.56
CA TYR A 195 5.68 -9.56 10.93
C TYR A 195 5.34 -11.06 11.07
N VAL A 196 4.55 -11.62 10.15
CA VAL A 196 4.24 -13.07 10.16
C VAL A 196 5.51 -13.91 9.98
N LEU A 197 6.38 -13.58 9.03
CA LEU A 197 7.61 -14.34 8.80
C LEU A 197 8.57 -14.28 9.99
N LEU A 198 8.68 -13.14 10.66
CA LEU A 198 9.59 -12.94 11.78
C LEU A 198 9.07 -13.54 13.10
N THR A 199 7.75 -13.72 13.22
CA THR A 199 7.10 -14.38 14.37
C THR A 199 6.82 -15.88 14.13
N ARG A 200 7.03 -16.37 12.90
CA ARG A 200 6.91 -17.78 12.51
C ARG A 200 8.20 -18.29 11.86
N PRO A 201 9.24 -18.58 12.67
CA PRO A 201 10.51 -19.10 12.17
C PRO A 201 10.37 -20.38 11.34
N ASP A 202 9.39 -21.23 11.68
CA ASP A 202 9.04 -22.44 10.93
C ASP A 202 8.67 -22.15 9.47
N LEU A 203 7.91 -21.07 9.24
CA LEU A 203 7.53 -20.64 7.91
C LEU A 203 8.70 -19.99 7.19
N ALA A 204 9.45 -19.12 7.86
CA ALA A 204 10.60 -18.44 7.27
C ALA A 204 11.71 -19.41 6.84
N GLU A 205 12.04 -20.41 7.67
CA GLU A 205 12.99 -21.47 7.34
C GLU A 205 12.53 -22.29 6.14
N ARG A 206 11.24 -22.64 6.09
CA ARG A 206 10.70 -23.38 4.95
C ARG A 206 10.76 -22.58 3.65
N LEU A 207 10.42 -21.29 3.67
CA LEU A 207 10.53 -20.42 2.49
C LEU A 207 11.98 -20.14 2.06
N ARG A 208 12.94 -20.23 2.98
CA ARG A 208 14.37 -20.25 2.65
C ARG A 208 14.78 -21.55 1.96
N ALA A 209 14.31 -22.69 2.48
CA ALA A 209 14.67 -24.01 1.97
C ALA A 209 13.97 -24.39 0.65
N GLU A 210 12.76 -23.87 0.40
CA GLU A 210 11.91 -24.20 -0.76
C GLU A 210 11.54 -22.92 -1.56
N PRO A 211 12.49 -22.26 -2.27
CA PRO A 211 12.22 -21.00 -2.97
C PRO A 211 11.08 -21.07 -4.00
N GLU A 212 10.88 -22.21 -4.64
CA GLU A 212 9.81 -22.48 -5.59
C GLU A 212 8.40 -22.38 -4.97
N THR A 213 8.29 -22.46 -3.64
CA THR A 213 7.01 -22.32 -2.94
C THR A 213 6.64 -20.87 -2.62
N ARG A 214 7.60 -19.93 -2.73
CA ARG A 214 7.40 -18.52 -2.35
C ARG A 214 6.25 -17.83 -3.07
N PRO A 215 6.05 -17.96 -4.41
CA PRO A 215 4.94 -17.27 -5.08
C PRO A 215 3.58 -17.69 -4.52
N ARG A 216 3.43 -18.97 -4.18
CA ARG A 216 2.21 -19.52 -3.61
C ARG A 216 2.02 -19.11 -2.16
N ALA A 217 3.11 -19.06 -1.39
CA ALA A 217 3.08 -18.58 -0.02
C ALA A 217 2.68 -17.10 0.04
N VAL A 218 3.23 -16.29 -0.87
CA VAL A 218 2.85 -14.89 -1.04
C VAL A 218 1.35 -14.79 -1.33
N ASP A 219 0.81 -15.50 -2.33
CA ASP A 219 -0.64 -15.46 -2.62
C ASP A 219 -1.51 -15.82 -1.41
N GLU A 220 -1.11 -16.83 -0.63
CA GLU A 220 -1.84 -17.22 0.59
C GLU A 220 -1.68 -16.19 1.73
N LEU A 221 -0.51 -15.57 1.87
CA LEU A 221 -0.29 -14.46 2.83
C LEU A 221 -1.13 -13.24 2.44
N LEU A 222 -1.18 -12.86 1.17
CA LEU A 222 -2.03 -11.77 0.66
C LEU A 222 -3.52 -12.04 0.89
N ARG A 223 -3.94 -13.30 0.81
CA ARG A 223 -5.32 -13.73 1.11
C ARG A 223 -5.65 -13.62 2.60
N ARG A 224 -4.72 -14.03 3.46
CA ARG A 224 -4.90 -14.09 4.92
C ARG A 224 -4.70 -12.73 5.59
N LEU A 225 -3.96 -11.84 4.95
CA LEU A 225 -3.69 -10.48 5.40
C LEU A 225 -4.36 -9.48 4.44
N PRO A 226 -5.71 -9.49 4.31
CA PRO A 226 -6.39 -8.58 3.41
C PRO A 226 -6.13 -7.13 3.85
N HIS A 227 -6.00 -6.22 2.88
CA HIS A 227 -5.76 -4.80 3.16
C HIS A 227 -6.93 -4.11 3.89
N ARG A 228 -8.15 -4.66 3.80
CA ARG A 228 -9.38 -4.03 4.29
C ARG A 228 -9.86 -4.53 5.64
N ASP A 229 -9.57 -5.79 5.99
CA ASP A 229 -10.02 -6.38 7.26
C ASP A 229 -8.83 -6.50 8.22
N ALA A 230 -8.84 -5.60 9.21
CA ALA A 230 -7.75 -5.35 10.14
C ALA A 230 -7.81 -6.21 11.43
N ASP A 231 -8.81 -7.09 11.55
CA ASP A 231 -9.16 -7.70 12.84
C ASP A 231 -8.47 -9.06 13.09
N ASP A 232 -7.90 -9.73 12.08
CA ASP A 232 -7.36 -11.10 12.25
C ASP A 232 -5.90 -11.20 11.82
N PHE A 233 -4.97 -11.13 12.79
CA PHE A 233 -3.68 -11.84 12.61
C PHE A 233 -3.98 -13.34 12.75
N PRO A 234 -3.59 -14.19 11.78
CA PRO A 234 -4.04 -15.57 11.80
C PRO A 234 -3.47 -16.34 13.00
N GLU A 235 -4.30 -17.21 13.59
CA GLU A 235 -3.91 -17.96 14.79
C GLU A 235 -2.64 -18.81 14.58
N PRO A 236 -1.88 -19.09 15.67
CA PRO A 236 -0.79 -20.05 15.66
C PRO A 236 -1.23 -21.38 15.03
N GLY A 237 -0.45 -21.91 14.07
CA GLY A 237 -0.80 -23.14 13.34
C GLY A 237 -1.52 -22.93 12.00
N THR A 238 -1.87 -21.69 11.63
CA THR A 238 -2.37 -21.38 10.28
C THR A 238 -1.34 -21.80 9.22
N SER A 239 -1.78 -22.57 8.22
CA SER A 239 -0.95 -22.95 7.06
C SER A 239 -1.00 -21.87 6.00
N TYR A 240 0.17 -21.38 5.60
CA TYR A 240 0.35 -20.39 4.54
C TYR A 240 0.84 -21.00 3.22
N LEU A 241 0.77 -22.32 3.09
CA LEU A 241 1.22 -23.06 1.90
C LEU A 241 0.06 -23.77 1.19
N GLY A 242 -1.15 -23.23 1.37
CA GLY A 242 -2.45 -23.86 1.05
C GLY A 242 -2.56 -24.53 -0.33
N CYS A 243 -3.44 -25.53 -0.47
CA CYS A 243 -3.63 -26.38 -1.65
C CYS A 243 -4.34 -25.66 -2.84
N GLY A 244 -3.64 -25.36 -3.94
CA GLY A 244 -4.24 -24.97 -5.24
C GLY A 244 -4.27 -23.47 -5.61
N THR A 245 -4.75 -23.16 -6.82
CA THR A 245 -5.03 -21.80 -7.29
C THR A 245 -6.18 -21.19 -6.51
N ASN A 246 -5.99 -20.04 -5.87
CA ASN A 246 -6.97 -19.49 -4.94
C ASN A 246 -7.38 -18.06 -5.35
N PRO A 247 -8.59 -17.84 -5.91
CA PRO A 247 -9.06 -16.52 -6.33
C PRO A 247 -9.46 -15.70 -5.11
N HIS A 248 -8.48 -15.09 -4.45
CA HIS A 248 -8.72 -14.21 -3.31
C HIS A 248 -9.18 -12.82 -3.74
N VAL A 249 -9.93 -12.15 -2.85
CA VAL A 249 -10.57 -10.86 -3.11
C VAL A 249 -9.90 -9.71 -2.34
N SER A 250 -8.66 -9.91 -1.88
CA SER A 250 -7.92 -8.95 -1.03
C SER A 250 -7.75 -7.57 -1.67
N PHE A 251 -7.84 -7.51 -3.01
CA PHE A 251 -7.76 -6.27 -3.80
C PHE A 251 -9.14 -5.78 -4.29
N GLY A 252 -10.24 -6.33 -3.76
CA GLY A 252 -11.61 -6.03 -4.15
C GLY A 252 -12.10 -6.80 -5.38
N LEU A 253 -13.40 -6.66 -5.67
CA LEU A 253 -14.08 -7.25 -6.82
C LEU A 253 -14.86 -6.19 -7.60
N GLY A 254 -15.14 -6.47 -8.86
CA GLY A 254 -15.97 -5.62 -9.71
C GLY A 254 -15.24 -4.40 -10.29
N PRO A 255 -15.96 -3.38 -10.78
CA PRO A 255 -15.39 -2.22 -11.47
C PRO A 255 -14.32 -1.47 -10.65
N HIS A 256 -14.48 -1.44 -9.32
CA HIS A 256 -13.59 -0.75 -8.38
C HIS A 256 -12.52 -1.65 -7.76
N HIS A 257 -12.23 -2.83 -8.35
CA HIS A 257 -11.08 -3.61 -7.93
C HIS A 257 -9.81 -2.75 -8.04
N TRP A 258 -8.95 -2.85 -7.04
CA TRP A 258 -7.73 -2.07 -7.00
C TRP A 258 -6.73 -2.60 -8.06
N PRO A 259 -6.26 -1.75 -8.99
CA PRO A 259 -5.41 -2.20 -10.08
C PRO A 259 -4.01 -2.60 -9.59
N GLY A 260 -3.63 -2.22 -8.37
CA GLY A 260 -2.31 -2.49 -7.80
C GLY A 260 -2.08 -3.93 -7.31
N GLY A 261 -3.02 -4.87 -7.51
CA GLY A 261 -2.87 -6.24 -7.01
C GLY A 261 -1.65 -6.98 -7.57
N LEU A 262 -1.39 -6.86 -8.88
CA LEU A 262 -0.20 -7.45 -9.51
C LEU A 262 1.11 -6.77 -9.07
N PRO A 263 1.20 -5.43 -9.04
CA PRO A 263 2.35 -4.76 -8.42
C PRO A 263 2.60 -5.17 -6.96
N ALA A 264 1.55 -5.26 -6.12
CA ALA A 264 1.67 -5.65 -4.72
C ALA A 264 2.21 -7.07 -4.55
N ARG A 265 1.76 -8.00 -5.41
CA ARG A 265 2.30 -9.35 -5.48
C ARG A 265 3.77 -9.35 -5.88
N MET A 266 4.15 -8.64 -6.94
CA MET A 266 5.55 -8.55 -7.38
C MET A 266 6.44 -7.98 -6.26
N VAL A 267 5.99 -6.91 -5.61
CA VAL A 267 6.69 -6.29 -4.47
C VAL A 267 6.90 -7.32 -3.36
N SER A 268 5.86 -8.05 -2.98
CA SER A 268 5.93 -9.08 -1.94
C SER A 268 6.89 -10.21 -2.30
N GLU A 269 6.85 -10.70 -3.55
CA GLU A 269 7.77 -11.74 -4.04
C GLU A 269 9.23 -11.26 -3.99
N LEU A 270 9.51 -10.04 -4.47
CA LEU A 270 10.86 -9.46 -4.45
C LEU A 270 11.37 -9.24 -3.02
N LEU A 271 10.53 -8.72 -2.13
CA LEU A 271 10.90 -8.51 -0.73
C LEU A 271 11.23 -9.84 -0.03
N VAL A 272 10.39 -10.86 -0.20
CA VAL A 272 10.60 -12.20 0.39
C VAL A 272 11.90 -12.80 -0.13
N GLU A 273 12.14 -12.74 -1.44
CA GLU A 273 13.39 -13.21 -2.06
C GLU A 273 14.61 -12.49 -1.46
N ALA A 274 14.64 -11.16 -1.52
CA ALA A 274 15.80 -10.38 -1.13
C ALA A 274 16.11 -10.46 0.38
N LEU A 275 15.09 -10.41 1.25
CA LEU A 275 15.31 -10.37 2.69
C LEU A 275 15.54 -11.76 3.30
N LEU A 276 14.94 -12.83 2.76
CA LEU A 276 15.20 -14.18 3.27
C LEU A 276 16.56 -14.71 2.84
N ASP A 277 17.01 -14.37 1.62
CA ASP A 277 18.28 -14.85 1.06
C ASP A 277 19.44 -13.88 1.34
N GLY A 278 19.18 -12.58 1.30
CA GLY A 278 20.19 -11.52 1.41
C GLY A 278 20.50 -11.07 2.84
N VAL A 279 19.66 -11.39 3.82
CA VAL A 279 19.88 -11.01 5.23
C VAL A 279 19.89 -12.26 6.14
N PRO A 280 21.04 -12.95 6.26
CA PRO A 280 21.15 -14.19 7.02
C PRO A 280 20.84 -13.98 8.50
N GLY A 281 19.94 -14.78 9.08
CA GLY A 281 19.61 -14.69 10.50
C GLY A 281 18.64 -13.58 10.89
N LEU A 282 18.04 -12.89 9.91
CA LEU A 282 17.03 -11.85 10.13
C LEU A 282 15.94 -12.31 11.11
N ARG A 283 15.79 -11.55 12.21
CA ARG A 283 14.84 -11.78 13.31
C ARG A 283 14.48 -10.45 13.99
N LEU A 284 13.40 -10.43 14.76
CA LEU A 284 13.08 -9.26 15.59
C LEU A 284 14.19 -9.00 16.63
N SER A 285 14.51 -7.73 16.87
CA SER A 285 15.43 -7.33 17.93
C SER A 285 14.74 -7.17 19.29
N VAL A 286 13.41 -7.21 19.32
CA VAL A 286 12.55 -7.12 20.51
C VAL A 286 11.48 -8.23 20.47
N PRO A 287 10.91 -8.63 21.62
CA PRO A 287 9.74 -9.50 21.66
C PRO A 287 8.56 -8.95 20.82
N ALA A 288 7.78 -9.84 20.22
CA ALA A 288 6.70 -9.45 19.31
C ALA A 288 5.57 -8.65 20.00
N ASP A 289 5.36 -8.88 21.30
CA ASP A 289 4.41 -8.17 22.17
C ASP A 289 4.90 -6.77 22.60
N GLU A 290 6.16 -6.44 22.33
CA GLU A 290 6.73 -5.11 22.58
C GLU A 290 6.78 -4.23 21.32
N LEU A 291 6.32 -4.74 20.17
CA LEU A 291 6.33 -3.96 18.92
C LEU A 291 5.38 -2.77 19.01
N PRO A 292 5.81 -1.58 18.55
CA PRO A 292 4.93 -0.42 18.52
C PRO A 292 3.79 -0.68 17.54
N LEU A 293 2.58 -0.42 17.98
CA LEU A 293 1.36 -0.64 17.20
C LEU A 293 0.88 0.69 16.63
N ARG A 294 0.38 0.66 15.39
CA ARG A 294 -0.17 1.87 14.75
C ARG A 294 -1.31 2.46 15.58
N ALA A 295 -1.26 3.77 15.80
CA ALA A 295 -2.30 4.49 16.53
C ALA A 295 -3.68 4.39 15.84
N GLY A 296 -4.73 4.10 16.62
CA GLY A 296 -6.10 3.98 16.13
C GLY A 296 -6.99 3.24 17.13
N THR A 297 -8.32 3.26 16.90
CA THR A 297 -9.29 2.53 17.74
C THR A 297 -9.11 1.01 17.71
N ARG A 298 -8.43 0.48 16.68
CA ARG A 298 -7.93 -0.90 16.59
C ARG A 298 -6.60 -0.91 15.82
N PRO A 299 -5.47 -1.30 16.44
CA PRO A 299 -4.19 -1.31 15.75
C PRO A 299 -4.15 -2.40 14.68
N ARG A 300 -3.83 -2.02 13.43
CA ARG A 300 -3.90 -2.91 12.24
C ARG A 300 -2.63 -3.76 12.02
N GLY A 301 -1.70 -3.71 12.96
CA GLY A 301 -0.38 -4.30 12.88
C GLY A 301 0.71 -3.41 13.48
N PRO A 302 1.96 -3.89 13.46
CA PRO A 302 3.09 -3.11 13.95
C PRO A 302 3.31 -1.88 13.06
N GLU A 303 3.66 -0.76 13.70
CA GLU A 303 4.07 0.46 13.02
C GLU A 303 5.48 0.34 12.46
N SER A 304 6.38 -0.27 13.24
CA SER A 304 7.78 -0.53 12.88
C SER A 304 8.15 -1.98 13.16
N LEU A 305 9.24 -2.43 12.52
CA LEU A 305 9.80 -3.77 12.72
C LEU A 305 11.29 -3.65 13.09
N PRO A 306 11.61 -3.46 14.38
CA PRO A 306 12.98 -3.51 14.87
C PRO A 306 13.56 -4.91 14.65
N VAL A 307 14.65 -5.00 13.90
CA VAL A 307 15.30 -6.25 13.50
C VAL A 307 16.79 -6.27 13.82
N THR A 308 17.33 -7.48 13.88
CA THR A 308 18.75 -7.79 13.92
C THR A 308 19.00 -9.01 13.03
N TRP A 309 20.25 -9.25 12.63
CA TRP A 309 20.66 -10.39 11.83
C TRP A 309 21.99 -10.92 12.35
#